data_AF-A0A2R6D0V3-F1
#
_entry.id   AF-A0A2R6D0V3-F1
#
_cell.length_a   1.000
_cell.length_b   1.000
_cell.length_c   1.000
_cell.angle_alpha   90.00
_cell.angle_beta   90.00
_cell.angle_gamma   90.00
#
_symmetry.space_group_name_H-M   'P 1'
#
loop_
_entity.id
_entity.type
_entity.pdbx_description
1 polymer ?
#
loop_
_entity_poly.entity_id
_entity_poly.type
_entity_poly.pdbx_seq_one_letter_code
_entity_poly.pdbx_strand_id
1 'polypeptide(L)'
;MSAGDFEERVVTVPLRDAKAAPEQEQADKAMSIVQGHLAKHFAVGESAVRLDPSINEAVWAHGRQNPPRKLRVRAARFEEDGESVVEAETAE
;
A
#
# COMPACT_ATOMS: atom_id res chain seq x y z
N MET A 1 -29.62 -11.22 -2.57
CA MET A 1 -28.47 -10.48 -3.11
C MET A 1 -27.47 -10.35 -1.98
N SER A 2 -26.50 -11.25 -1.87
CA SER A 2 -25.42 -11.16 -0.89
C SER A 2 -24.14 -11.41 -1.67
N ALA A 3 -23.58 -10.34 -2.23
CA ALA A 3 -22.21 -10.36 -2.69
C ALA A 3 -21.37 -10.28 -1.42
N GLY A 4 -20.64 -11.34 -1.07
CA GLY A 4 -19.54 -11.19 -0.13
C GLY A 4 -18.59 -10.14 -0.71
N ASP A 5 -18.21 -9.16 0.11
CA ASP A 5 -17.58 -7.90 -0.29
C ASP A 5 -16.13 -8.09 -0.78
N PHE A 6 -15.95 -8.87 -1.85
CA PHE A 6 -14.70 -8.93 -2.60
C PHE A 6 -14.57 -7.65 -3.43
N GLU A 7 -13.65 -6.79 -3.01
CA GLU A 7 -13.38 -5.55 -3.72
C GLU A 7 -11.93 -5.49 -4.16
N GLU A 8 -11.72 -5.67 -5.47
CA GLU A 8 -10.44 -5.45 -6.12
C GLU A 8 -10.45 -4.11 -6.86
N ARG A 9 -9.43 -3.28 -6.62
CA ARG A 9 -9.24 -2.04 -7.36
C ARG A 9 -7.77 -1.69 -7.51
N VAL A 10 -7.44 -1.10 -8.66
CA VAL A 10 -6.11 -0.51 -8.89
C VAL A 10 -6.13 0.93 -8.40
N VAL A 11 -5.25 1.24 -7.44
CA VAL A 11 -5.15 2.55 -6.82
C VAL A 11 -3.77 3.13 -7.11
N THR A 12 -3.70 4.43 -7.38
CA THR A 12 -2.43 5.15 -7.49
C THR A 12 -2.15 5.85 -6.17
N VAL A 13 -1.14 5.39 -5.43
CA VAL A 13 -0.73 5.98 -4.16
C VAL A 13 0.25 7.13 -4.42
N PRO A 14 -0.05 8.37 -3.98
CA PRO A 14 0.90 9.47 -4.04
C PRO A 14 1.90 9.38 -2.88
N LEU A 15 3.20 9.28 -3.19
CA LEU A 15 4.28 9.19 -2.20
C LEU A 15 5.02 10.51 -1.97
N ARG A 16 4.43 11.63 -2.42
CA ARG A 16 5.01 12.98 -2.28
C ARG A 16 5.32 13.35 -0.83
N ASP A 17 4.52 12.85 0.11
CA ASP A 17 4.64 13.17 1.53
C ASP A 17 5.83 12.44 2.19
N ALA A 18 6.43 11.46 1.52
CA ALA A 18 7.68 10.82 1.96
C ALA A 18 8.84 11.83 2.03
N LYS A 19 8.80 12.89 1.20
CA LYS A 19 9.81 13.96 1.20
C LYS A 19 9.81 14.83 2.46
N ALA A 20 8.79 14.72 3.31
CA ALA A 20 8.78 15.39 4.60
C ALA A 20 9.73 14.73 5.62
N ALA A 21 10.11 13.47 5.38
CA ALA A 21 11.09 12.75 6.19
C ALA A 21 12.53 13.07 5.74
N PRO A 22 13.53 12.86 6.63
CA PRO A 22 14.94 12.92 6.25
C PRO A 22 15.23 12.02 5.04
N GLU A 23 16.17 12.43 4.18
CA GLU A 23 16.48 11.71 2.93
C GLU A 23 16.76 10.23 3.18
N GLN A 24 17.51 9.91 4.23
CA GLN A 24 17.85 8.55 4.58
C GLN A 24 16.68 7.67 5.07
N GLU A 25 15.48 8.21 5.27
CA GLU A 25 14.30 7.49 5.76
C GLU A 25 13.12 7.55 4.78
N GLN A 26 13.31 8.11 3.57
CA GLN A 26 12.20 8.37 2.65
C GLN A 26 11.52 7.08 2.15
N ALA A 27 12.27 6.02 1.86
CA ALA A 27 11.69 4.73 1.48
C ALA A 27 10.88 4.10 2.63
N ASP A 28 11.38 4.18 3.87
CA ASP A 28 10.64 3.69 5.04
C ASP A 28 9.33 4.47 5.20
N LYS A 29 9.39 5.80 5.06
CA LYS A 29 8.21 6.65 5.13
C LYS A 29 7.23 6.36 3.99
N ALA A 30 7.73 6.08 2.79
CA ALA A 30 6.91 5.72 1.64
C ALA A 30 6.13 4.43 1.92
N MET A 31 6.74 3.41 2.52
CA MET A 31 6.04 2.17 2.91
C MET A 31 4.89 2.43 3.90
N SER A 32 5.13 3.26 4.94
CA SER A 32 4.06 3.65 5.87
C SER A 32 2.93 4.42 5.17
N ILE A 33 3.26 5.27 4.20
CA ILE A 33 2.25 6.00 3.41
C ILE A 33 1.41 5.04 2.57
N VAL A 34 2.03 4.04 1.93
CA VAL A 34 1.29 3.00 1.17
C VAL A 34 0.32 2.27 2.10
N GLN A 35 0.81 1.80 3.24
CA GLN A 35 0.00 1.08 4.23
C GLN A 35 -1.19 1.92 4.71
N GLY A 36 -0.95 3.16 5.16
CA GLY A 36 -2.00 4.06 5.63
C GLY A 36 -3.00 4.46 4.54
N HIS A 37 -2.54 4.62 3.29
CA HIS A 37 -3.41 4.92 2.16
C HIS A 37 -4.36 3.75 1.88
N LEU A 38 -3.86 2.51 1.84
CA LEU A 38 -4.70 1.34 1.65
C LEU A 38 -5.68 1.15 2.82
N ALA A 39 -5.20 1.27 4.06
CA ALA A 39 -6.04 1.18 5.26
C ALA A 39 -7.22 2.16 5.20
N LYS A 40 -6.96 3.43 4.85
CA LYS A 40 -8.00 4.46 4.74
C LYS A 40 -8.98 4.21 3.60
N HIS A 41 -8.51 3.79 2.42
CA HIS A 41 -9.35 3.63 1.23
C HIS A 41 -10.20 2.36 1.23
N PHE A 42 -9.78 1.35 2.00
CA PHE A 42 -10.52 0.09 2.19
C PHE A 42 -11.20 -0.02 3.56
N ALA A 43 -11.10 1.02 4.40
CA ALA A 43 -11.68 1.09 5.74
C ALA A 43 -11.26 -0.09 6.65
N VAL A 44 -9.98 -0.46 6.60
CA VAL A 44 -9.38 -1.51 7.43
C VAL A 44 -8.35 -0.91 8.38
N GLY A 45 -8.02 -1.65 9.45
CA GLY A 45 -6.91 -1.29 10.33
C GLY A 45 -5.57 -1.43 9.61
N GLU A 46 -4.58 -0.59 9.94
CA GLU A 46 -3.24 -0.65 9.32
C GLU A 46 -2.56 -2.01 9.52
N SER A 47 -2.82 -2.69 10.64
CA SER A 47 -2.31 -4.03 10.95
C SER A 47 -2.90 -5.14 10.06
N ALA A 48 -4.04 -4.90 9.42
CA ALA A 48 -4.70 -5.85 8.53
C ALA A 48 -4.29 -5.68 7.05
N VAL A 49 -3.39 -4.74 6.75
CA VAL A 49 -2.86 -4.53 5.40
C VAL A 49 -1.62 -5.39 5.21
N ARG A 50 -1.70 -6.39 4.33
CA ARG A 50 -0.59 -7.24 3.91
C ARG A 50 -0.01 -6.68 2.60
N LEU A 51 1.23 -6.22 2.67
CA LEU A 51 1.96 -5.73 1.50
C LEU A 51 2.79 -6.88 0.91
N ASP A 52 2.58 -7.17 -0.37
CA ASP A 52 3.42 -8.11 -1.10
C ASP A 52 4.86 -7.56 -1.24
N PRO A 53 5.91 -8.41 -1.22
CA PRO A 53 7.29 -7.98 -1.42
C PRO A 53 7.54 -7.16 -2.69
N SER A 54 6.76 -7.35 -3.75
CA SER A 54 6.87 -6.54 -4.98
C SER A 54 6.72 -5.04 -4.72
N ILE A 55 5.84 -4.64 -3.79
CA ILE A 55 5.66 -3.23 -3.39
C ILE A 55 6.93 -2.71 -2.74
N ASN A 56 7.52 -3.51 -1.86
CA ASN A 56 8.77 -3.15 -1.21
C ASN A 56 9.89 -3.03 -2.24
N GLU A 57 10.05 -3.99 -3.14
CA GLU A 57 11.07 -3.91 -4.20
C GLU A 57 10.89 -2.68 -5.09
N ALA A 58 9.65 -2.33 -5.47
CA ALA A 58 9.35 -1.15 -6.27
C ALA A 58 9.66 0.17 -5.53
N VAL A 59 9.38 0.25 -4.24
CA VAL A 59 9.70 1.44 -3.42
C VAL A 59 11.22 1.60 -3.26
N TRP A 60 11.94 0.49 -3.11
CA TRP A 60 13.38 0.48 -2.86
C TRP A 60 14.25 0.37 -4.13
N ALA A 61 13.64 0.33 -5.32
CA ALA A 61 14.33 0.11 -6.60
C ALA A 61 15.45 1.14 -6.90
N HIS A 62 15.33 2.37 -6.41
CA HIS A 62 16.33 3.43 -6.57
C HIS A 62 17.07 3.75 -5.26
N GLY A 63 17.02 2.84 -4.28
CA GLY A 63 17.62 2.99 -2.97
C GLY A 63 16.74 3.76 -1.97
N ARG A 64 17.20 3.76 -0.71
CA ARG A 64 16.42 4.29 0.44
C ARG A 64 16.07 5.78 0.33
N GLN A 65 16.88 6.54 -0.37
CA GLN A 65 16.77 8.00 -0.48
C GLN A 65 15.90 8.48 -1.65
N ASN A 66 15.55 7.60 -2.58
CA ASN A 66 14.86 7.99 -3.80
C ASN A 66 13.65 7.10 -4.09
N PRO A 67 12.64 7.06 -3.20
CA PRO A 67 11.42 6.33 -3.50
C PRO A 67 10.68 6.96 -4.69
N PRO A 68 9.90 6.17 -5.45
CA PRO A 68 9.10 6.68 -6.56
C PRO A 68 8.08 7.71 -6.07
N ARG A 69 7.72 8.69 -6.91
CA ARG A 69 6.76 9.75 -6.53
C ARG A 69 5.31 9.28 -6.46
N LYS A 70 5.00 8.22 -7.20
CA LYS A 70 3.68 7.57 -7.29
C LYS A 70 3.90 6.08 -7.45
N LEU A 71 3.08 5.27 -6.82
CA LEU A 71 3.07 3.82 -6.99
C LEU A 71 1.67 3.36 -7.37
N ARG A 72 1.57 2.56 -8.44
CA ARG A 72 0.31 1.90 -8.81
C ARG A 72 0.27 0.56 -8.10
N VAL A 73 -0.79 0.36 -7.32
CA VAL A 73 -0.97 -0.81 -6.46
C VAL A 73 -2.32 -1.41 -6.79
N ARG A 74 -2.34 -2.70 -7.09
CA ARG A 74 -3.59 -3.48 -7.11
C ARG A 74 -3.81 -3.96 -5.69
N ALA A 75 -4.98 -3.63 -5.15
CA ALA A 75 -5.35 -4.07 -3.81
C ALA A 75 -6.68 -4.82 -3.86
N ALA A 76 -6.71 -5.97 -3.21
CA ALA A 76 -7.88 -6.82 -3.06
C ALA A 76 -8.25 -6.88 -1.58
N ARG A 77 -9.50 -6.54 -1.27
CA ARG A 77 -10.08 -6.72 0.06
C ARG A 77 -10.85 -8.04 0.09
N PHE A 78 -10.61 -8.82 1.14
CA PHE A 78 -11.38 -10.00 1.48
C PHE A 78 -11.65 -10.06 2.98
N GLU A 79 -12.68 -10.81 3.36
CA GLU A 79 -13.03 -11.09 4.74
C GLU A 79 -12.55 -12.50 5.08
N GLU A 80 -11.56 -12.61 5.95
CA GLU A 80 -11.01 -13.88 6.45
C GLU A 80 -11.30 -13.94 7.95
N ASP A 81 -12.06 -14.95 8.39
CA ASP A 81 -12.41 -15.17 9.81
C ASP A 81 -13.02 -13.95 10.55
N GLY A 82 -13.77 -13.09 9.83
CA GLY A 82 -14.40 -11.89 10.39
C GLY A 82 -13.46 -10.67 10.48
N GLU A 83 -12.23 -10.79 9.99
CA GLU A 83 -11.29 -9.68 9.84
C GLU A 83 -11.20 -9.27 8.36
N SER A 84 -11.32 -7.97 8.09
CA SER A 84 -11.13 -7.41 6.75
C SER A 84 -9.64 -7.26 6.46
N VAL A 85 -9.09 -8.15 5.64
CA VAL A 85 -7.69 -8.15 5.22
C VAL A 85 -7.58 -7.54 3.83
N VAL A 86 -6.52 -6.76 3.61
CA VAL A 86 -6.18 -6.20 2.29
C VAL A 86 -4.84 -6.73 1.85
N GLU A 87 -4.84 -7.45 0.73
CA GLU A 87 -3.61 -7.84 0.04
C GLU A 87 -3.33 -6.84 -1.09
N ALA A 88 -2.09 -6.41 -1.18
CA ALA A 88 -1.66 -5.40 -2.13
C ALA A 88 -0.41 -5.84 -2.88
N GLU A 89 -0.47 -5.78 -4.20
CA GLU A 89 0.64 -6.08 -5.11
C GLU A 89 0.91 -4.91 -6.06
N THR A 90 2.10 -4.87 -6.65
CA THR A 90 2.41 -3.86 -7.68
C THR A 90 1.57 -4.09 -8.94
N ALA A 91 1.03 -3.00 -9.49
CA ALA A 91 0.34 -3.03 -10.77
C ALA A 91 1.23 -2.41 -11.86
N GLU A 92 1.45 -3.13 -12.95
CA GLU A 92 2.13 -2.63 -14.16
C GLU A 92 1.36 -1.48 -14.82
#